data_AF-V5GAJ9-F1
#
_entry.id   AF-V5GAJ9-F1
#
_cell.length_a   1.000
_cell.length_b   1.000
_cell.length_c   1.000
_cell.angle_alpha   90.00
_cell.angle_beta   90.00
_cell.angle_gamma   90.00
#
_symmetry.space_group_name_H-M   'P 1'
#
loop_
_entity.id
_entity.type
_entity.pdbx_description
1 polymer ?
#
loop_
_entity_poly.entity_id
_entity_poly.type
_entity_poly.pdbx_seq_one_letter_code
_entity_poly.pdbx_strand_id
1 'polypeptide(L)'
;MLTLEVVPERSLGCEQWEFVVGMHFSQAVAIIQSQVGVIKGVQVLYSDTKPLEVDLVINLPQDGIRLFFDPISQRLKIIEIFCMKLVKLKYCGLIFNSPEVLPSIEQIEHSFGATHPGVYDSEKQLFMLNFRGLSFYFPVESKFQSGSTHNLGSLQFPPGNSPLVSRLAIYCGSNVDQAYAPELPLSCYYGQLYLQKAEILRGDSYTKGLRLHLLAGTNSR
;
A
#
# COMPACT_ATOMS: atom_id res chain seq x y z
N MET A 1 5.51 0.76 -18.85
CA MET A 1 4.39 0.59 -17.91
C MET A 1 4.67 -0.66 -17.10
N LEU A 2 4.79 -0.54 -15.78
CA LEU A 2 5.01 -1.70 -14.92
C LEU A 2 3.80 -2.64 -14.96
N THR A 3 4.02 -3.94 -14.78
CA THR A 3 2.97 -4.93 -14.57
C THR A 3 3.18 -5.55 -13.21
N LEU A 4 2.27 -5.27 -12.28
CA LEU A 4 2.44 -5.57 -10.86
C LEU A 4 1.26 -6.38 -10.31
N GLU A 5 1.56 -7.32 -9.45
CA GLU A 5 0.64 -8.08 -8.62
C GLU A 5 0.36 -7.30 -7.34
N VAL A 6 -0.93 -7.14 -7.04
CA VAL A 6 -1.43 -6.59 -5.79
C VAL A 6 -1.67 -7.75 -4.82
N VAL A 7 -1.05 -7.69 -3.64
CA VAL A 7 -1.30 -8.64 -2.55
C VAL A 7 -1.81 -7.86 -1.33
N PRO A 8 -3.13 -7.96 -1.01
CA PRO A 8 -3.73 -7.24 0.11
C PRO A 8 -2.99 -7.48 1.43
N GLU A 9 -2.93 -6.46 2.29
CA GLU A 9 -2.15 -6.44 3.55
C GLU A 9 -0.63 -6.68 3.41
N ARG A 10 -0.10 -6.92 2.20
CA ARG A 10 1.26 -7.43 2.04
C ARG A 10 2.12 -6.62 1.10
N SER A 11 1.82 -6.59 -0.20
CA SER A 11 2.80 -6.11 -1.18
C SER A 11 2.24 -5.66 -2.51
N LEU A 12 3.08 -4.93 -3.24
CA LEU A 12 2.94 -4.60 -4.66
C LEU A 12 4.25 -4.96 -5.36
N GLY A 13 4.21 -5.84 -6.36
CA GLY A 13 5.45 -6.32 -6.97
C GLY A 13 5.27 -7.18 -8.21
N CYS A 14 6.34 -7.77 -8.67
CA CYS A 14 6.36 -8.79 -9.72
C CYS A 14 7.30 -9.93 -9.31
N GLU A 15 7.56 -10.88 -10.20
CA GLU A 15 8.44 -12.02 -9.93
C GLU A 15 9.89 -11.61 -9.56
N GLN A 16 10.32 -10.43 -9.96
CA GLN A 16 11.69 -9.96 -9.79
C GLN A 16 11.89 -9.16 -8.48
N TRP A 17 10.86 -8.45 -8.03
CA TRP A 17 10.93 -7.56 -6.87
C TRP A 17 9.53 -7.27 -6.33
N GLU A 18 9.43 -6.99 -5.03
CA GLU A 18 8.18 -6.54 -4.41
C GLU A 18 8.44 -5.47 -3.35
N PHE A 19 7.58 -4.44 -3.33
CA PHE A 19 7.47 -3.54 -2.19
C PHE A 19 6.54 -4.18 -1.16
N VAL A 20 7.03 -4.42 0.05
CA VAL A 20 6.31 -5.13 1.11
C VAL A 20 5.99 -4.16 2.24
N VAL A 21 4.72 -4.09 2.65
CA VAL A 21 4.30 -3.32 3.83
C VAL A 21 5.11 -3.80 5.04
N GLY A 22 5.70 -2.86 5.79
CA GLY A 22 6.65 -3.11 6.87
C GLY A 22 8.13 -3.08 6.48
N MET A 23 8.46 -3.14 5.18
CA MET A 23 9.86 -3.07 4.74
C MET A 23 10.49 -1.72 5.08
N HIS A 24 11.80 -1.71 5.35
CA HIS A 24 12.50 -0.48 5.67
C HIS A 24 12.72 0.39 4.42
N PHE A 25 12.72 1.72 4.57
CA PHE A 25 12.96 2.69 3.49
C PHE A 25 14.16 2.34 2.61
N SER A 26 15.30 1.99 3.22
CA SER A 26 16.52 1.62 2.49
C SER A 26 16.36 0.38 1.60
N GLN A 27 15.47 -0.56 1.95
CA GLN A 27 15.20 -1.75 1.14
C GLN A 27 14.39 -1.39 -0.10
N ALA A 28 13.40 -0.52 0.05
CA ALA A 28 12.66 0.01 -1.10
C ALA A 28 13.60 0.79 -2.04
N VAL A 29 14.52 1.60 -1.50
CA VAL A 29 15.55 2.29 -2.29
C VAL A 29 16.45 1.30 -3.02
N ALA A 30 16.91 0.23 -2.36
CA ALA A 30 17.74 -0.79 -2.98
C ALA A 30 17.01 -1.51 -4.13
N ILE A 31 15.72 -1.82 -3.95
CA ILE A 31 14.87 -2.37 -5.03
C ILE A 31 14.84 -1.39 -6.20
N ILE A 32 14.50 -0.12 -5.96
CA ILE A 32 14.41 0.89 -7.01
C ILE A 32 15.74 1.05 -7.76
N GLN A 33 16.86 1.08 -7.03
CA GLN A 33 18.20 1.17 -7.60
C GLN A 33 18.59 -0.08 -8.41
N SER A 34 18.07 -1.26 -8.07
CA SER A 34 18.28 -2.47 -8.86
C SER A 34 17.52 -2.47 -10.19
N GLN A 35 16.47 -1.67 -10.31
CA GLN A 35 15.59 -1.58 -11.49
C GLN A 35 15.98 -0.43 -12.43
N VAL A 36 17.28 -0.27 -12.68
CA VAL A 36 17.83 0.80 -13.54
C VAL A 36 17.21 0.74 -14.93
N GLY A 37 16.69 1.88 -15.39
CA GLY A 37 16.08 1.99 -16.71
C GLY A 37 14.63 1.49 -16.79
N VAL A 38 14.12 0.84 -15.75
CA VAL A 38 12.72 0.41 -15.62
C VAL A 38 11.94 1.42 -14.76
N ILE A 39 12.35 1.62 -13.51
CA ILE A 39 11.77 2.64 -12.62
C ILE A 39 12.52 3.96 -12.83
N LYS A 40 11.79 5.04 -13.14
CA LYS A 40 12.38 6.34 -13.52
C LYS A 40 11.65 7.50 -12.84
N GLY A 41 12.36 8.62 -12.70
CA GLY A 41 11.78 9.87 -12.17
C GLY A 41 11.42 9.79 -10.68
N VAL A 42 12.13 8.98 -9.91
CA VAL A 42 11.92 8.74 -8.48
C VAL A 42 12.14 10.03 -7.70
N GLN A 43 11.23 10.34 -6.78
CA GLN A 43 11.31 11.49 -5.89
C GLN A 43 11.22 11.01 -4.44
N VAL A 44 11.99 11.62 -3.55
CA VAL A 44 11.87 11.42 -2.10
C VAL A 44 11.33 12.71 -1.50
N LEU A 45 10.18 12.64 -0.86
CA LEU A 45 9.50 13.77 -0.20
C LEU A 45 9.58 13.58 1.30
N TYR A 46 9.93 14.64 2.02
CA TYR A 46 10.06 14.67 3.47
C TYR A 46 9.83 16.09 4.00
N SER A 47 9.59 16.23 5.30
CA SER A 47 9.44 17.53 5.96
C SER A 47 10.71 17.88 6.72
N ASP A 48 11.40 18.96 6.31
CA ASP A 48 12.52 19.52 7.06
C ASP A 48 12.10 20.11 8.41
N THR A 49 10.87 20.65 8.48
CA THR A 49 10.35 21.31 9.68
C THR A 49 9.79 20.33 10.70
N LYS A 50 9.27 19.18 10.23
CA LYS A 50 8.58 18.17 11.05
C LYS A 50 8.99 16.74 10.65
N PRO A 51 10.28 16.39 10.72
CA PRO A 51 10.81 15.13 10.18
C PRO A 51 10.30 13.87 10.89
N LEU A 52 9.86 14.00 12.15
CA LEU A 52 9.34 12.87 12.95
C LEU A 52 7.80 12.83 13.03
N GLU A 53 7.10 13.81 12.43
CA GLU A 53 5.63 13.86 12.44
C GLU A 53 5.02 13.55 11.07
N VAL A 54 5.76 13.78 9.98
CA VAL A 54 5.27 13.63 8.61
C VAL A 54 5.96 12.45 7.94
N ASP A 55 5.16 11.53 7.41
CA ASP A 55 5.65 10.36 6.67
C ASP A 55 6.70 10.73 5.60
N LEU A 56 7.73 9.90 5.48
CA LEU A 56 8.65 9.93 4.34
C LEU A 56 7.93 9.30 3.15
N VAL A 57 8.02 9.91 1.96
CA VAL A 57 7.34 9.39 0.77
C VAL A 57 8.33 9.16 -0.35
N ILE A 58 8.35 7.94 -0.89
CA ILE A 58 8.93 7.69 -2.22
C ILE A 58 7.81 7.83 -3.24
N ASN A 59 7.91 8.84 -4.10
CA ASN A 59 6.96 9.10 -5.17
C ASN A 59 7.54 8.61 -6.50
N LEU A 60 6.78 7.77 -7.21
CA LEU A 60 7.10 7.18 -8.51
C LEU A 60 6.12 7.75 -9.55
N PRO A 61 6.29 9.02 -9.97
CA PRO A 61 5.29 9.71 -10.79
C PRO A 61 5.08 9.11 -12.17
N GLN A 62 6.09 8.45 -12.73
CA GLN A 62 5.98 7.80 -14.06
C GLN A 62 5.23 6.47 -14.01
N ASP A 63 5.08 5.89 -12.81
CA ASP A 63 4.41 4.62 -12.57
C ASP A 63 3.10 4.79 -11.80
N GLY A 64 2.78 6.01 -11.36
CA GLY A 64 1.55 6.31 -10.62
C GLY A 64 1.51 5.73 -9.21
N ILE A 65 2.67 5.52 -8.58
CA ILE A 65 2.79 4.86 -7.27
C ILE A 65 3.41 5.81 -6.23
N ARG A 66 2.95 5.74 -4.98
CA ARG A 66 3.57 6.36 -3.80
C ARG A 66 3.72 5.34 -2.68
N LEU A 67 4.87 5.38 -2.03
CA LEU A 67 5.20 4.54 -0.89
C LEU A 67 5.34 5.47 0.33
N PHE A 68 4.44 5.32 1.30
CA PHE A 68 4.43 6.12 2.53
C PHE A 68 5.11 5.35 3.65
N PHE A 69 6.17 5.91 4.22
CA PHE A 69 6.94 5.33 5.31
C PHE A 69 6.69 6.10 6.58
N ASP A 70 6.45 5.37 7.67
CA ASP A 70 6.31 5.94 9.00
C ASP A 70 7.55 6.79 9.37
N PRO A 71 7.39 8.01 9.91
CA PRO A 71 8.49 8.95 10.08
C PRO A 71 9.53 8.52 11.11
N ILE A 72 9.15 7.64 12.06
CA ILE A 72 10.02 7.23 13.16
C ILE A 72 10.70 5.90 12.83
N SER A 73 9.91 4.88 12.51
CA SER A 73 10.39 3.53 12.21
C SER A 73 10.94 3.39 10.79
N GLN A 74 10.62 4.34 9.89
CA GLN A 74 10.96 4.31 8.47
C GLN A 74 10.50 3.04 7.76
N ARG A 75 9.41 2.44 8.25
CA ARG A 75 8.79 1.24 7.68
C ARG A 75 7.64 1.63 6.77
N LEU A 76 7.52 0.90 5.66
CA LEU A 76 6.46 1.10 4.67
C LEU A 76 5.09 0.86 5.32
N LYS A 77 4.27 1.92 5.39
CA LYS A 77 2.95 1.93 6.01
C LYS A 77 1.84 1.75 4.99
N ILE A 78 1.93 2.46 3.86
CA ILE A 78 0.92 2.45 2.79
C ILE A 78 1.61 2.40 1.43
N ILE A 79 1.12 1.55 0.54
CA ILE A 79 1.41 1.58 -0.89
C ILE A 79 0.18 2.14 -1.59
N GLU A 80 0.30 3.34 -2.15
CA GLU A 80 -0.77 4.01 -2.90
C GLU A 80 -0.49 3.93 -4.39
N ILE A 81 -1.49 3.56 -5.18
CA ILE A 81 -1.52 3.76 -6.63
C ILE A 81 -2.45 4.95 -6.86
N PHE A 82 -1.89 6.09 -7.25
CA PHE A 82 -2.63 7.34 -7.45
C PHE A 82 -2.95 7.61 -8.93
N CYS A 83 -2.39 6.82 -9.86
CA CYS A 83 -2.71 6.94 -11.28
C CYS A 83 -2.78 5.56 -11.96
N MET A 84 -3.99 5.01 -12.05
CA MET A 84 -4.24 3.68 -12.63
C MET A 84 -3.80 3.55 -14.10
N LYS A 85 -3.70 4.67 -14.84
CA LYS A 85 -3.31 4.68 -16.27
C LYS A 85 -1.82 4.39 -16.50
N LEU A 86 -0.98 4.48 -15.46
CA LEU A 86 0.47 4.36 -15.56
C LEU A 86 1.01 2.99 -15.14
N VAL A 87 0.13 2.07 -14.75
CA VAL A 87 0.50 0.74 -14.25
C VAL A 87 -0.52 -0.31 -14.69
N LYS A 88 -0.07 -1.51 -15.06
CA LYS A 88 -0.94 -2.69 -15.21
C LYS A 88 -0.98 -3.43 -13.88
N LEU A 89 -2.17 -3.76 -13.38
CA LEU A 89 -2.34 -4.44 -12.09
C LEU A 89 -3.05 -5.77 -12.24
N LYS A 90 -2.57 -6.73 -11.45
CA LYS A 90 -3.11 -8.08 -11.33
C LYS A 90 -3.46 -8.40 -9.88
N TYR A 91 -4.40 -9.30 -9.70
CA TYR A 91 -4.74 -9.90 -8.42
C TYR A 91 -5.03 -11.38 -8.60
N CYS A 92 -4.33 -12.23 -7.85
CA CYS A 92 -4.30 -13.68 -8.05
C CYS A 92 -4.02 -14.07 -9.51
N GLY A 93 -3.14 -13.31 -10.18
CA GLY A 93 -2.80 -13.49 -11.60
C GLY A 93 -3.84 -12.95 -12.60
N LEU A 94 -5.04 -12.56 -12.16
CA LEU A 94 -6.08 -11.97 -13.00
C LEU A 94 -5.82 -10.47 -13.19
N ILE A 95 -5.81 -9.99 -14.44
CA ILE A 95 -5.67 -8.56 -14.75
C ILE A 95 -6.99 -7.86 -14.42
N PHE A 96 -6.93 -6.81 -13.60
CA PHE A 96 -8.09 -5.96 -13.29
C PHE A 96 -7.91 -4.50 -13.71
N ASN A 97 -6.68 -4.11 -14.05
CA ASN A 97 -6.37 -2.77 -14.55
C ASN A 97 -5.28 -2.85 -15.63
N SER A 98 -5.61 -2.42 -16.84
CA SER A 98 -4.68 -2.24 -17.96
C SER A 98 -5.29 -1.26 -18.98
N PRO A 99 -4.57 -0.87 -20.04
CA PRO A 99 -5.16 -0.11 -21.15
C PRO A 99 -6.36 -0.82 -21.81
N GLU A 100 -6.41 -2.15 -21.71
CA GLU A 100 -7.45 -3.00 -22.29
C GLU A 100 -8.56 -3.39 -21.30
N VAL A 101 -8.26 -3.35 -19.98
CA VAL A 101 -9.17 -3.73 -18.90
C VAL A 101 -9.32 -2.56 -17.93
N LEU A 102 -10.48 -1.93 -17.93
CA LEU A 102 -10.73 -0.78 -17.05
C LEU A 102 -11.12 -1.25 -15.64
N PRO A 103 -10.62 -0.59 -14.57
CA PRO A 103 -10.94 -0.95 -13.20
C PRO A 103 -12.28 -0.34 -12.78
N SER A 104 -13.38 -0.81 -13.36
CA SER A 104 -14.73 -0.42 -12.94
C SER A 104 -15.13 -1.14 -11.64
N ILE A 105 -16.22 -0.70 -11.01
CA ILE A 105 -16.77 -1.38 -9.83
C ILE A 105 -17.02 -2.87 -10.12
N GLU A 106 -17.64 -3.19 -11.26
CA GLU A 106 -17.94 -4.57 -11.64
C GLU A 106 -16.67 -5.41 -11.83
N GLN A 107 -15.63 -4.80 -12.42
CA GLN A 107 -14.33 -5.46 -12.57
C GLN A 107 -13.67 -5.74 -11.22
N ILE A 108 -13.78 -4.80 -10.27
CA ILE A 108 -13.26 -4.99 -8.90
C ILE A 108 -14.04 -6.09 -8.17
N GLU A 109 -15.37 -6.08 -8.23
CA GLU A 109 -16.21 -7.12 -7.62
C GLU A 109 -15.94 -8.50 -8.23
N HIS A 110 -15.77 -8.58 -9.56
CA HIS A 110 -15.40 -9.82 -10.25
C HIS A 110 -14.02 -10.33 -9.82
N SER A 111 -13.05 -9.44 -9.61
CA SER A 111 -11.66 -9.82 -9.32
C SER A 111 -11.44 -10.14 -7.84
N PHE A 112 -12.03 -9.37 -6.93
CA PHE A 112 -11.78 -9.46 -5.48
C PHE A 112 -12.95 -10.08 -4.70
N GLY A 113 -14.09 -10.32 -5.36
CA GLY A 113 -15.31 -10.83 -4.74
C GLY A 113 -16.20 -9.72 -4.17
N ALA A 114 -17.35 -10.13 -3.65
CA ALA A 114 -18.31 -9.21 -3.03
C ALA A 114 -17.75 -8.59 -1.75
N THR A 115 -17.98 -7.29 -1.56
CA THR A 115 -17.57 -6.55 -0.36
C THR A 115 -18.72 -6.26 0.59
N HIS A 116 -18.39 -5.77 1.78
CA HIS A 116 -19.31 -4.93 2.55
C HIS A 116 -19.78 -3.72 1.73
N PRO A 117 -20.94 -3.11 2.05
CA PRO A 117 -21.40 -1.91 1.35
C PRO A 117 -20.32 -0.83 1.41
N GLY A 118 -19.92 -0.33 0.24
CA GLY A 118 -18.94 0.75 0.15
C GLY A 118 -19.43 2.02 0.82
N VAL A 119 -18.48 2.87 1.19
CA VAL A 119 -18.73 4.10 1.92
C VAL A 119 -18.59 5.28 0.97
N TYR A 120 -19.61 6.13 0.89
CA TYR A 120 -19.56 7.37 0.12
C TYR A 120 -19.20 8.56 1.02
N ASP A 121 -18.15 9.28 0.63
CA ASP A 121 -17.75 10.56 1.20
C ASP A 121 -18.26 11.68 0.29
N SER A 122 -19.29 12.38 0.76
CA SER A 122 -19.94 13.47 0.02
C SER A 122 -19.09 14.74 -0.06
N GLU A 123 -18.20 14.98 0.91
CA GLU A 123 -17.31 16.14 0.89
C GLU A 123 -16.23 15.94 -0.18
N LYS A 124 -15.70 14.73 -0.29
CA LYS A 124 -14.67 14.39 -1.27
C LYS A 124 -15.22 13.93 -2.61
N GLN A 125 -16.53 13.68 -2.72
CA GLN A 125 -17.16 13.08 -3.90
C GLN A 125 -16.48 11.75 -4.27
N LEU A 126 -16.13 10.97 -3.24
CA LEU A 126 -15.42 9.71 -3.38
C LEU A 126 -16.25 8.57 -2.81
N PHE A 127 -16.46 7.55 -3.63
CA PHE A 127 -16.97 6.28 -3.19
C PHE A 127 -15.83 5.31 -2.90
N MET A 128 -15.86 4.65 -1.75
CA MET A 128 -14.79 3.78 -1.26
C MET A 128 -15.28 2.34 -1.13
N LEU A 129 -14.61 1.41 -1.81
CA LEU A 129 -14.75 -0.03 -1.55
C LEU A 129 -13.60 -0.50 -0.68
N ASN A 130 -13.92 -1.04 0.50
CA ASN A 130 -12.95 -1.53 1.45
C ASN A 130 -12.91 -3.05 1.45
N PHE A 131 -11.71 -3.58 1.31
CA PHE A 131 -11.35 -4.96 1.53
C PHE A 131 -10.34 -5.01 2.69
N ARG A 132 -10.06 -6.22 3.17
CA ARG A 132 -9.03 -6.41 4.17
C ARG A 132 -7.66 -6.02 3.60
N GLY A 133 -7.08 -4.95 4.15
CA GLY A 133 -5.79 -4.37 3.74
C GLY A 133 -5.72 -3.75 2.36
N LEU A 134 -6.87 -3.39 1.79
CA LEU A 134 -6.95 -2.83 0.46
C LEU A 134 -8.18 -1.93 0.35
N SER A 135 -8.03 -0.72 -0.19
CA SER A 135 -9.14 0.19 -0.48
C SER A 135 -9.09 0.70 -1.91
N PHE A 136 -10.24 0.71 -2.58
CA PHE A 136 -10.43 1.32 -3.89
C PHE A 136 -11.26 2.60 -3.76
N TYR A 137 -10.87 3.63 -4.50
CA TYR A 137 -11.53 4.92 -4.52
C TYR A 137 -12.05 5.23 -5.91
N PHE A 138 -13.32 5.57 -5.98
CA PHE A 138 -14.04 5.88 -7.20
C PHE A 138 -14.54 7.33 -7.11
N PRO A 139 -14.18 8.21 -8.06
CA PRO A 139 -14.79 9.53 -8.12
C PRO A 139 -16.24 9.37 -8.56
N VAL A 140 -17.18 9.87 -7.76
CA VAL A 140 -18.62 9.78 -8.03
C VAL A 140 -19.22 11.15 -7.90
N GLU A 141 -19.79 11.66 -8.99
CA GLU A 141 -20.49 12.93 -8.98
C GLU A 141 -21.82 12.83 -8.21
N SER A 142 -22.14 13.86 -7.43
CA SER A 142 -23.32 13.92 -6.55
C SER A 142 -24.66 13.72 -7.27
N LYS A 143 -24.71 13.94 -8.58
CA LYS A 143 -25.91 13.78 -9.43
C LYS A 143 -26.40 12.34 -9.59
N PHE A 144 -25.58 11.35 -9.23
CA PHE A 144 -25.94 9.92 -9.30
C PHE A 144 -26.55 9.37 -8.01
N GLN A 145 -26.87 10.24 -7.05
CA GLN A 145 -27.55 9.87 -5.80
C GLN A 145 -29.07 9.75 -6.03
N SER A 146 -29.59 8.52 -6.14
CA SER A 146 -31.03 8.28 -6.05
C SER A 146 -31.40 7.80 -4.64
N GLY A 147 -31.74 8.75 -3.76
CA GLY A 147 -32.36 8.45 -2.46
C GLY A 147 -31.40 8.13 -1.29
N SER A 148 -31.92 8.36 -0.09
CA SER A 148 -31.26 8.45 1.23
C SER A 148 -30.68 7.14 1.80
N THR A 149 -30.05 6.27 0.99
CA THR A 149 -29.40 5.05 1.50
C THR A 149 -27.94 5.00 1.08
N HIS A 150 -27.03 5.01 2.06
CA HIS A 150 -25.57 4.99 1.90
C HIS A 150 -24.98 3.64 1.41
N ASN A 151 -25.69 2.92 0.55
CA ASN A 151 -25.26 1.59 0.07
C ASN A 151 -25.13 1.59 -1.47
N LEU A 152 -24.28 0.73 -2.05
CA LEU A 152 -24.11 0.59 -3.52
C LEU A 152 -25.41 0.52 -4.31
N GLY A 153 -26.46 -0.08 -3.72
CA GLY A 153 -27.77 -0.19 -4.36
C GLY A 153 -28.49 1.15 -4.63
N SER A 154 -28.02 2.28 -4.09
CA SER A 154 -28.58 3.62 -4.35
C SER A 154 -27.82 4.42 -5.41
N LEU A 155 -26.62 3.97 -5.80
CA LEU A 155 -25.82 4.58 -6.86
C LEU A 155 -26.18 3.91 -8.18
N GLN A 156 -27.14 4.49 -8.90
CA GLN A 156 -27.50 4.04 -10.24
C GLN A 156 -26.59 4.72 -11.26
N PHE A 157 -25.64 3.95 -11.79
CA PHE A 157 -24.82 4.41 -12.92
C PHE A 157 -25.52 4.03 -14.23
N PRO A 158 -25.59 4.95 -15.21
CA PRO A 158 -26.04 4.59 -16.55
C PRO A 158 -25.17 3.46 -17.10
N PRO A 159 -25.73 2.52 -17.89
CA PRO A 159 -24.95 1.46 -18.52
C PRO A 159 -23.76 2.04 -19.29
N GLY A 160 -22.54 1.59 -18.98
CA GLY A 160 -21.30 2.07 -19.60
C GLY A 160 -20.68 3.32 -18.97
N ASN A 161 -21.28 3.90 -17.91
CA ASN A 161 -20.74 5.04 -17.15
C ASN A 161 -20.37 4.65 -15.70
N SER A 162 -20.08 3.38 -15.45
CA SER A 162 -19.60 2.93 -14.15
C SER A 162 -18.29 3.65 -13.80
N PRO A 163 -18.16 4.20 -12.58
CA PRO A 163 -16.97 4.95 -12.21
C PRO A 163 -15.77 4.02 -12.20
N LEU A 164 -14.62 4.57 -12.59
CA LEU A 164 -13.35 3.84 -12.59
C LEU A 164 -12.57 4.16 -11.32
N VAL A 165 -11.80 3.20 -10.84
CA VAL A 165 -10.85 3.43 -9.75
C VAL A 165 -9.92 4.59 -10.12
N SER A 166 -9.89 5.62 -9.29
CA SER A 166 -8.92 6.71 -9.39
C SER A 166 -7.71 6.48 -8.49
N ARG A 167 -7.91 5.77 -7.37
CA ARG A 167 -6.85 5.44 -6.41
C ARG A 167 -7.06 4.06 -5.81
N LEU A 168 -5.95 3.39 -5.52
CA LEU A 168 -5.88 2.15 -4.76
C LEU A 168 -4.87 2.32 -3.60
N ALA A 169 -5.17 1.78 -2.42
CA ALA A 169 -4.25 1.76 -1.30
C ALA A 169 -4.12 0.35 -0.71
N ILE A 170 -2.88 -0.11 -0.46
CA ILE A 170 -2.54 -1.35 0.23
C ILE A 170 -1.90 -0.98 1.58
N TYR A 171 -2.38 -1.55 2.67
CA TYR A 171 -1.97 -1.18 4.03
C TYR A 171 -2.28 -2.28 5.06
N CYS A 172 -1.73 -2.17 6.26
CA CYS A 172 -2.14 -2.93 7.44
C CYS A 172 -3.00 -2.05 8.36
N GLY A 173 -4.18 -2.52 8.75
CA GLY A 173 -5.12 -1.78 9.60
C GLY A 173 -6.57 -1.93 9.13
N SER A 174 -7.50 -1.32 9.88
CA SER A 174 -8.93 -1.40 9.56
C SER A 174 -9.30 -0.57 8.32
N ASN A 175 -8.67 0.59 8.16
CA ASN A 175 -8.85 1.53 7.05
C ASN A 175 -7.55 2.32 6.86
N VAL A 176 -7.46 3.09 5.76
CA VAL A 176 -6.26 3.89 5.43
C VAL A 176 -5.91 4.90 6.52
N ASP A 177 -6.90 5.51 7.19
CA ASP A 177 -6.65 6.49 8.25
C ASP A 177 -6.10 5.83 9.53
N GLN A 178 -6.41 4.54 9.74
CA GLN A 178 -5.91 3.71 10.82
C GLN A 178 -4.75 2.80 10.36
N ALA A 179 -4.14 3.08 9.21
CA ALA A 179 -3.00 2.33 8.72
C ALA A 179 -1.80 2.52 9.66
N TYR A 180 -1.11 1.43 9.97
CA TYR A 180 0.10 1.45 10.80
C TYR A 180 1.23 0.71 10.09
N ALA A 181 2.47 1.07 10.42
CA ALA A 181 3.63 0.38 9.88
C ALA A 181 3.87 -0.92 10.69
N PRO A 182 3.73 -2.11 10.08
CA PRO A 182 3.89 -3.36 10.81
C PRO A 182 5.36 -3.65 11.15
N GLU A 183 5.61 -4.77 11.82
CA GLU A 183 6.97 -5.25 12.03
C GLU A 183 7.69 -5.57 10.71
N LEU A 184 9.02 -5.47 10.71
CA LEU A 184 9.83 -5.79 9.53
C LEU A 184 9.57 -7.24 9.13
N PRO A 185 8.98 -7.50 7.94
CA PRO A 185 8.55 -8.84 7.55
C PRO A 185 9.72 -9.81 7.47
N LEU A 186 9.46 -11.09 7.74
CA LEU A 186 10.53 -12.11 7.73
C LEU A 186 11.24 -12.21 6.37
N SER A 187 10.49 -12.03 5.27
CA SER A 187 11.02 -12.00 3.90
C SER A 187 12.04 -10.90 3.68
N CYS A 188 11.96 -9.80 4.45
CA CYS A 188 12.86 -8.67 4.34
C CYS A 188 14.19 -8.86 5.11
N TYR A 189 14.37 -9.96 5.86
CA TYR A 189 15.66 -10.25 6.49
C TYR A 189 16.66 -10.89 5.53
N TYR A 190 16.26 -11.37 4.34
CA TYR A 190 17.15 -11.98 3.34
C TYR A 190 18.09 -13.07 3.91
N GLY A 191 17.59 -13.87 4.85
CA GLY A 191 18.36 -14.91 5.55
C GLY A 191 19.43 -14.37 6.51
N GLN A 192 19.43 -13.07 6.79
CA GLN A 192 20.33 -12.42 7.74
C GLN A 192 19.78 -12.48 9.17
N LEU A 193 20.69 -12.25 10.12
CA LEU A 193 20.37 -12.10 11.52
C LEU A 193 20.07 -10.63 11.83
N TYR A 194 18.96 -10.37 12.51
CA TYR A 194 18.52 -9.03 12.85
C TYR A 194 18.32 -8.85 14.35
N LEU A 195 18.79 -7.72 14.87
CA LEU A 195 18.59 -7.35 16.26
C LEU A 195 17.22 -6.69 16.42
N GLN A 196 16.28 -7.39 17.06
CA GLN A 196 14.96 -6.84 17.39
C GLN A 196 15.02 -5.92 18.60
N LYS A 197 15.78 -6.31 19.64
CA LYS A 197 15.88 -5.55 20.90
C LYS A 197 17.22 -5.82 21.58
N ALA A 198 17.85 -4.77 22.10
CA ALA A 198 18.98 -4.89 23.02
C ALA A 198 18.58 -4.32 24.39
N GLU A 199 18.64 -5.15 25.42
CA GLU A 199 18.39 -4.75 26.81
C GLU A 199 19.71 -4.65 27.56
N ILE A 200 19.91 -3.54 28.28
CA ILE A 200 21.03 -3.40 29.20
C ILE A 200 20.63 -4.00 30.54
N LEU A 201 21.32 -5.05 30.96
CA LEU A 201 21.11 -5.67 32.27
C LEU A 201 21.91 -4.87 33.30
N ARG A 202 21.22 -4.16 34.19
CA ARG A 202 21.83 -3.35 35.26
C ARG A 202 21.84 -4.12 36.58
N GLY A 203 22.93 -4.00 37.33
CA GLY A 203 22.99 -4.24 38.77
C GLY A 203 22.87 -2.91 39.53
N ASP A 204 22.98 -2.97 40.85
CA ASP A 204 22.73 -1.81 41.73
C ASP A 204 23.60 -0.59 41.37
N SER A 205 24.84 -0.82 40.95
CA SER A 205 25.79 0.25 40.58
C SER A 205 26.67 -0.07 39.37
N TYR A 206 26.36 -1.13 38.61
CA TYR A 206 27.17 -1.56 37.46
C TYR A 206 26.34 -2.18 36.33
N THR A 207 26.91 -2.29 35.14
CA THR A 207 26.30 -3.04 34.03
C THR A 207 26.66 -4.52 34.16
N LYS A 208 25.65 -5.38 34.36
CA LYS A 208 25.81 -6.84 34.42
C LYS A 208 26.05 -7.44 33.03
N GLY A 209 25.45 -6.87 31.99
CA GLY A 209 25.61 -7.36 30.63
C GLY A 209 24.57 -6.82 29.66
N LEU A 210 24.47 -7.45 28.50
CA LEU A 210 23.49 -7.16 27.46
C LEU A 210 22.66 -8.43 27.18
N ARG A 211 21.35 -8.27 27.02
CA ARG A 211 20.47 -9.31 26.45
C ARG A 211 20.04 -8.86 25.05
N LEU A 212 20.35 -9.68 24.05
CA LEU A 212 19.99 -9.41 22.66
C LEU A 212 18.84 -10.33 22.24
N HIS A 213 17.78 -9.76 21.71
CA HIS A 213 16.70 -10.48 21.05
C HIS A 213 16.97 -10.45 19.56
N LEU A 214 17.34 -11.61 19.02
CA LEU A 214 17.73 -11.77 17.63
C LEU A 214 16.63 -12.51 16.87
N LEU A 215 16.30 -12.02 15.68
CA LEU A 215 15.45 -12.68 14.72
C LEU A 215 16.33 -13.25 13.62
N ALA A 216 16.04 -14.48 13.21
CA ALA A 216 16.65 -15.12 12.07
C ALA A 216 15.54 -15.57 11.11
N GLY A 217 15.53 -15.02 9.90
CA GLY A 217 14.66 -15.49 8.84
C GLY A 217 15.20 -16.79 8.26
N THR A 218 14.39 -17.84 8.17
CA THR A 218 14.73 -19.00 7.33
C THR A 218 14.50 -18.63 5.86
N ASN A 219 15.47 -18.88 4.99
CA ASN A 219 15.28 -18.76 3.53
C ASN A 219 14.38 -19.90 3.04
N SER A 220 13.07 -19.80 3.26
CA SER A 220 12.10 -20.55 2.47
C SER A 220 11.82 -19.73 1.22
N ARG A 221 12.60 -19.99 0.16
CA ARG A 221 12.23 -19.64 -1.21
C ARG A 221 10.95 -20.38 -1.60
#